data_AF-A0A8T2T5G5-F1
#
_entry.id   AF-A0A8T2T5G5-F1
#
_cell.length_a   1.000
_cell.length_b   1.000
_cell.length_c   1.000
_cell.angle_alpha   90.00
_cell.angle_beta   90.00
_cell.angle_gamma   90.00
#
_symmetry.space_group_name_H-M   'P 1'
#
loop_
_entity.id
_entity.type
_entity.pdbx_description
1 polymer ?
#
loop_
_entity_poly.entity_id
_entity_poly.type
_entity_poly.pdbx_seq_one_letter_code
_entity_poly.pdbx_strand_id
1 'polypeptide(L)'
;MFRKVVHLSLHFTALALGIVGIIAAFKYHNLNSIDNLYSLHSWLGLVTIILFGVQWLIGFVTFFFPGLALSSRAAVLPWHVFFGLFIYGLTLATTELGFLEKLTFLQQGGTITRFSAEAMFVNVLGLIVVLLGASVVFAAVIPVPQASGDDYTPIE
;
A
#
# COMPACT_ATOMS: atom_id res chain seq x y z
N MET A 1 19.40 -4.21 12.83
CA MET A 1 18.87 -2.83 13.00
C MET A 1 18.61 -2.14 11.66
N PHE A 2 19.61 -2.04 10.75
CA PHE A 2 19.49 -1.34 9.46
C PHE A 2 18.24 -1.68 8.62
N ARG A 3 17.95 -2.96 8.38
CA ARG A 3 16.76 -3.39 7.59
C ARG A 3 15.44 -2.86 8.15
N LYS A 4 15.31 -2.80 9.49
CA LYS A 4 14.11 -2.26 10.15
C LYS A 4 13.97 -0.76 9.97
N VAL A 5 15.08 -0.02 10.05
CA VAL A 5 15.10 1.42 9.79
C VAL A 5 14.67 1.69 8.35
N VAL A 6 15.27 1.00 7.38
CA VAL A 6 14.90 1.15 5.96
C VAL A 6 13.41 0.83 5.73
N HIS A 7 12.93 -0.29 6.26
CA HIS A 7 11.52 -0.68 6.15
C HIS A 7 10.59 0.40 6.76
N LEU A 8 10.86 0.84 7.99
CA LEU A 8 10.07 1.85 8.66
C LEU A 8 10.04 3.18 7.90
N SER A 9 11.21 3.65 7.44
CA SER A 9 11.35 4.91 6.72
C SER A 9 10.64 4.88 5.37
N LEU A 10 10.76 3.78 4.61
CA LEU A 10 10.06 3.63 3.33
C LEU A 10 8.54 3.63 3.51
N HIS A 11 8.02 2.90 4.51
CA HIS A 11 6.59 2.90 4.79
C HIS A 11 6.09 4.25 5.32
N PHE A 12 6.89 4.97 6.10
CA PHE A 12 6.53 6.32 6.54
C PHE A 12 6.45 7.29 5.35
N THR A 13 7.44 7.26 4.45
CA THR A 13 7.42 8.07 3.22
C THR A 13 6.21 7.73 2.35
N ALA A 14 5.91 6.44 2.18
CA ALA A 14 4.72 6.01 1.43
C ALA A 14 3.42 6.51 2.05
N LEU A 15 3.28 6.42 3.38
CA LEU A 15 2.12 6.93 4.12
C LEU A 15 1.98 8.45 3.95
N ALA A 16 3.09 9.20 4.08
CA ALA A 16 3.09 10.65 3.89
C ALA A 16 2.66 11.05 2.47
N LEU A 17 3.20 10.39 1.44
CA LEU A 17 2.81 10.63 0.05
C LEU A 17 1.34 10.27 -0.21
N GLY A 18 0.84 9.17 0.37
CA GLY A 18 -0.57 8.79 0.31
C GLY A 18 -1.49 9.84 0.92
N ILE A 19 -1.13 10.38 2.10
CA ILE A 19 -1.87 11.46 2.75
C ILE A 19 -1.88 12.72 1.87
N VAL A 20 -0.74 13.10 1.29
CA VAL A 20 -0.66 14.24 0.35
C VAL A 20 -1.58 14.03 -0.86
N GLY A 21 -1.62 12.81 -1.42
CA GLY A 21 -2.52 12.46 -2.51
C GLY A 21 -4.00 12.63 -2.15
N ILE A 22 -4.40 12.18 -0.95
CA ILE A 22 -5.77 12.34 -0.44
C ILE A 22 -6.09 13.83 -0.24
N ILE A 23 -5.19 14.60 0.38
CA ILE A 23 -5.38 16.05 0.56
C ILE A 23 -5.56 16.74 -0.79
N ALA A 24 -4.79 16.35 -1.81
CA ALA A 24 -4.93 16.89 -3.16
C ALA A 24 -6.31 16.59 -3.77
N ALA A 25 -6.81 15.36 -3.61
CA ALA A 25 -8.13 14.95 -4.10
C ALA A 25 -9.26 15.74 -3.41
N PHE A 26 -9.25 15.81 -2.07
CA PHE A 26 -10.22 16.60 -1.32
C PHE A 26 -10.18 18.08 -1.66
N LYS A 27 -8.98 18.65 -1.80
CA LYS A 27 -8.81 20.05 -2.23
C LYS A 27 -9.41 20.28 -3.62
N TYR A 28 -9.15 19.39 -4.56
CA TYR A 28 -9.71 19.48 -5.91
C TYR A 28 -11.23 19.41 -5.90
N HIS A 29 -11.83 18.47 -5.15
CA HIS A 29 -13.28 18.36 -5.02
C HIS A 29 -13.91 19.62 -4.42
N ASN A 30 -13.35 20.11 -3.30
CA ASN A 30 -13.88 21.29 -2.61
C ASN A 30 -13.81 22.56 -3.46
N LEU A 31 -12.74 22.73 -4.25
CA LEU A 31 -12.59 23.88 -5.15
C LEU A 31 -13.54 23.84 -6.36
N ASN A 32 -14.02 22.64 -6.73
CA ASN A 32 -14.88 22.44 -7.90
C ASN A 32 -16.31 22.04 -7.51
N SER A 33 -16.68 22.14 -6.23
CA SER A 33 -18.01 21.75 -5.70
C SER A 33 -18.42 20.31 -6.07
N ILE A 34 -17.47 19.38 -6.00
CA ILE A 34 -17.71 17.94 -6.20
C ILE A 34 -17.88 17.30 -4.82
N ASP A 35 -18.89 16.45 -4.67
CA ASP A 35 -19.10 15.72 -3.42
C ASP A 35 -17.91 14.81 -3.10
N ASN A 36 -17.55 14.73 -1.81
CA ASN A 36 -16.48 13.83 -1.36
C ASN A 36 -17.06 12.47 -0.94
N LEU A 37 -16.20 11.44 -1.02
CA LEU A 37 -16.46 10.11 -0.46
C LEU A 37 -17.75 9.42 -0.94
N TYR A 38 -18.15 9.58 -2.21
CA TYR A 38 -19.33 8.90 -2.76
C TYR A 38 -19.00 7.61 -3.53
N SER A 39 -17.74 7.40 -3.92
CA SER A 39 -17.34 6.27 -4.76
C SER A 39 -16.70 5.14 -3.97
N LEU A 40 -16.79 3.90 -4.49
CA LEU A 40 -16.11 2.75 -3.89
C LEU A 40 -14.59 2.94 -3.85
N HIS A 41 -14.01 3.57 -4.88
CA HIS A 41 -12.59 3.97 -4.90
C HIS A 41 -12.24 4.79 -3.65
N SER A 42 -13.04 5.82 -3.36
CA SER A 42 -12.79 6.71 -2.22
C SER A 42 -12.95 6.01 -0.86
N TRP A 43 -13.92 5.10 -0.72
CA TRP A 43 -14.12 4.34 0.52
C TRP A 43 -12.97 3.37 0.77
N LEU A 44 -12.56 2.61 -0.26
CA LEU A 44 -11.42 1.69 -0.15
C LEU A 44 -10.11 2.44 0.07
N GLY A 45 -9.90 3.58 -0.59
CA GLY A 45 -8.72 4.43 -0.37
C GLY A 45 -8.61 4.95 1.05
N LEU A 46 -9.72 5.44 1.63
CA LEU A 46 -9.75 5.92 3.01
C LEU A 46 -9.50 4.79 4.02
N VAL A 47 -10.15 3.63 3.83
CA VAL A 47 -9.90 2.45 4.68
C VAL A 47 -8.43 2.02 4.58
N THR A 48 -7.87 1.99 3.36
CA THR A 48 -6.49 1.58 3.12
C THR A 48 -5.49 2.48 3.84
N ILE A 49 -5.62 3.81 3.73
CA ILE A 49 -4.67 4.73 4.38
C ILE A 49 -4.76 4.68 5.91
N ILE A 50 -5.96 4.49 6.47
CA ILE A 50 -6.17 4.34 7.91
C ILE A 50 -5.51 3.05 8.39
N LEU A 51 -5.78 1.92 7.73
CA LEU A 51 -5.17 0.64 8.07
C LEU A 51 -3.64 0.69 7.93
N PHE A 52 -3.11 1.36 6.89
CA PHE A 52 -1.68 1.56 6.72
C PHE A 52 -1.07 2.34 7.90
N GLY A 53 -1.71 3.44 8.33
CA GLY A 53 -1.26 4.23 9.47
C GLY A 53 -1.24 3.44 10.78
N VAL A 54 -2.32 2.68 11.05
CA VAL A 54 -2.42 1.80 12.22
C VAL A 54 -1.34 0.71 12.18
N GLN A 55 -1.16 0.07 11.03
CA GLN A 55 -0.14 -0.96 10.81
C GLN A 55 1.28 -0.43 11.04
N TRP A 56 1.56 0.79 10.57
CA TRP A 56 2.86 1.45 10.78
C TRP A 56 3.09 1.74 12.26
N LEU A 57 2.10 2.28 12.97
CA LEU A 57 2.17 2.56 14.41
C LEU A 57 2.38 1.28 15.24
N ILE A 58 1.60 0.24 14.99
CA ILE A 58 1.74 -1.06 15.67
C ILE A 58 3.12 -1.65 15.37
N GLY A 59 3.57 -1.61 14.12
CA GLY A 59 4.89 -2.08 13.71
C GLY A 59 6.03 -1.32 14.43
N PHE A 60 5.92 0.00 14.54
CA PHE A 60 6.88 0.85 15.24
C PHE A 60 6.99 0.48 16.71
N VAL A 61 5.87 0.47 17.45
CA VAL A 61 5.85 0.18 18.89
C VAL A 61 6.29 -1.25 19.18
N THR A 62 5.89 -2.21 18.34
CA THR A 62 6.17 -3.63 18.54
C THR A 62 7.61 -4.00 18.23
N PHE A 63 8.13 -3.56 17.08
CA PHE A 63 9.39 -4.06 16.51
C PHE A 63 10.55 -3.07 16.53
N PHE A 64 10.32 -1.79 16.83
CA PHE A 64 11.31 -0.72 16.80
C PHE A 64 11.51 -0.03 18.15
N PHE A 65 10.57 0.79 18.60
CA PHE A 65 10.68 1.56 19.86
C PHE A 65 9.30 1.83 20.47
N PRO A 66 9.10 1.61 21.79
CA PRO A 66 10.05 1.10 22.79
C PRO A 66 10.42 -0.38 22.58
N GLY A 67 9.64 -1.09 21.75
CA GLY A 67 9.85 -2.49 21.43
C GLY A 67 9.30 -3.41 22.52
N LEU A 68 8.34 -4.27 22.16
CA LEU A 68 7.72 -5.19 23.12
C LEU A 68 8.62 -6.38 23.48
N ALA A 69 8.22 -7.17 24.49
CA ALA A 69 8.87 -8.44 24.84
C ALA A 69 8.88 -9.43 23.66
N LEU A 70 9.84 -10.36 23.66
CA LEU A 70 10.03 -11.32 22.55
C LEU A 70 8.78 -12.18 22.29
N SER A 71 8.08 -12.61 23.33
CA SER A 71 6.83 -13.39 23.22
C SER A 71 5.73 -12.61 22.50
N SER A 72 5.53 -11.34 22.85
CA SER A 72 4.56 -10.47 22.19
C SER A 72 4.94 -10.20 20.72
N ARG A 73 6.23 -9.99 20.43
CA ARG A 73 6.71 -9.82 19.04
C ARG A 73 6.42 -11.07 18.20
N ALA A 74 6.68 -12.25 18.74
CA ALA A 74 6.40 -13.52 18.06
C ALA A 74 4.90 -13.70 17.78
N ALA A 75 4.03 -13.30 18.71
CA ALA A 75 2.59 -13.38 18.54
C ALA A 75 2.03 -12.37 17.52
N VAL A 76 2.59 -11.15 17.47
CA VAL A 76 2.12 -10.09 16.56
C VAL A 76 2.67 -10.25 15.13
N LEU A 77 3.86 -10.82 14.97
CA LEU A 77 4.53 -10.95 13.67
C LEU A 77 3.67 -11.56 12.55
N PRO A 78 2.98 -12.71 12.73
CA PRO A 78 2.16 -13.28 11.64
C PRO A 78 1.02 -12.35 11.23
N TRP A 79 0.39 -11.67 12.19
CA TRP A 79 -0.66 -10.69 11.91
C TRP A 79 -0.11 -9.46 11.20
N HIS A 80 1.06 -8.98 11.61
CA HIS A 80 1.74 -7.87 10.94
C HIS A 80 2.05 -8.22 9.47
N VAL A 81 2.55 -9.41 9.18
CA VAL A 81 2.80 -9.84 7.80
C VAL A 81 1.49 -9.95 7.01
N PHE A 82 0.47 -10.60 7.56
CA PHE A 82 -0.83 -10.76 6.91
C PHE A 82 -1.47 -9.42 6.56
N PHE A 83 -1.61 -8.51 7.54
CA PHE A 83 -2.21 -7.20 7.30
C PHE A 83 -1.36 -6.33 6.38
N GLY A 84 -0.03 -6.46 6.42
CA GLY A 84 0.87 -5.78 5.49
C GLY A 84 0.57 -6.16 4.03
N LEU A 85 0.46 -7.45 3.73
CA LEU A 85 0.10 -7.93 2.38
C LEU A 85 -1.34 -7.60 2.00
N PHE A 86 -2.27 -7.70 2.95
CA PHE A 86 -3.68 -7.35 2.73
C PHE A 86 -3.86 -5.86 2.37
N ILE A 87 -3.21 -4.95 3.11
CA ILE A 87 -3.22 -3.50 2.83
C ILE A 87 -2.57 -3.21 1.48
N TYR A 88 -1.49 -3.91 1.14
CA TYR A 88 -0.87 -3.79 -0.18
C TYR A 88 -1.83 -4.19 -1.30
N GLY A 89 -2.54 -5.31 -1.15
CA GLY A 89 -3.60 -5.73 -2.07
C GLY A 89 -4.74 -4.71 -2.20
N LEU A 90 -5.20 -4.13 -1.09
CA LEU A 90 -6.19 -3.05 -1.10
C LEU A 90 -5.67 -1.80 -1.84
N THR A 91 -4.39 -1.48 -1.71
CA THR A 91 -3.76 -0.36 -2.42
C THR A 91 -3.77 -0.59 -3.93
N LEU A 92 -3.45 -1.80 -4.38
CA LEU A 92 -3.53 -2.19 -5.80
C LEU A 92 -4.97 -2.08 -6.32
N ALA A 93 -5.94 -2.69 -5.63
CA ALA A 93 -7.35 -2.63 -6.02
C ALA A 93 -7.88 -1.19 -6.06
N THR A 94 -7.53 -0.37 -5.07
CA THR A 94 -7.92 1.05 -5.02
C THR A 94 -7.30 1.83 -6.18
N THR A 95 -6.05 1.53 -6.55
CA THR A 95 -5.36 2.18 -7.69
C THR A 95 -6.06 1.87 -9.01
N GLU A 96 -6.39 0.60 -9.26
CA GLU A 96 -7.14 0.18 -10.46
C GLU A 96 -8.52 0.84 -10.54
N LEU A 97 -9.24 0.92 -9.41
CA LEU A 97 -10.51 1.64 -9.35
C LEU A 97 -10.34 3.13 -9.66
N GLY A 98 -9.27 3.76 -9.20
CA GLY A 98 -8.99 5.18 -9.47
C GLY A 98 -8.67 5.44 -10.94
N PHE A 99 -7.88 4.57 -11.58
CA PHE A 99 -7.65 4.65 -13.02
C PHE A 99 -8.93 4.49 -13.82
N LEU A 100 -9.74 3.47 -13.50
CA LEU A 100 -11.00 3.22 -14.17
C LEU A 100 -11.99 4.39 -14.00
N GLU A 101 -12.13 4.90 -12.77
CA GLU A 101 -13.00 6.02 -12.45
C GLU A 101 -12.58 7.28 -13.23
N LYS A 102 -11.29 7.61 -13.23
CA LYS A 102 -10.79 8.80 -13.93
C LYS A 102 -10.94 8.70 -15.44
N LEU A 103 -10.61 7.54 -16.04
CA LEU A 103 -10.84 7.32 -17.47
C LEU A 103 -12.32 7.43 -17.83
N THR A 104 -13.20 6.87 -17.00
CA THR A 104 -14.66 6.93 -17.22
C THR A 104 -15.13 8.38 -17.23
N PHE A 105 -14.68 9.22 -16.30
CA PHE A 105 -15.03 10.64 -16.28
C PHE A 105 -14.52 11.39 -17.51
N LEU A 106 -13.28 11.16 -17.93
CA LEU A 106 -12.72 11.81 -19.12
C LEU A 106 -13.44 11.40 -20.41
N GLN A 107 -13.87 10.14 -20.51
CA GLN A 107 -14.60 9.62 -21.66
C GLN A 107 -16.05 10.12 -21.69
N GLN A 108 -16.75 10.10 -20.56
CA GLN A 108 -18.13 10.60 -20.46
C GLN A 108 -18.19 12.12 -20.66
N GLY A 109 -17.18 12.85 -20.20
CA GLY A 109 -17.03 14.29 -20.45
C GLY A 109 -16.57 14.65 -21.86
N GLY A 110 -16.35 13.67 -22.75
CA GLY A 110 -15.90 13.90 -24.12
C GLY A 110 -14.47 14.44 -24.25
N THR A 111 -13.69 14.44 -23.16
CA THR A 111 -12.30 14.92 -23.15
C THR A 111 -11.38 13.97 -23.92
N ILE A 112 -11.64 12.66 -23.82
CA ILE A 112 -10.88 11.63 -24.54
C ILE A 112 -11.82 10.60 -25.17
N THR A 113 -11.37 9.94 -26.25
CA THR A 113 -12.09 8.79 -26.82
C THR A 113 -11.69 7.47 -26.14
N ARG A 114 -12.53 6.44 -26.26
CA ARG A 114 -12.30 5.11 -25.65
C ARG A 114 -11.00 4.44 -26.08
N PHE A 115 -10.54 4.72 -27.31
CA PHE A 115 -9.31 4.18 -27.90
C PHE A 115 -8.25 5.27 -28.14
N SER A 116 -8.35 6.38 -27.43
CA SER A 116 -7.31 7.41 -27.45
C SER A 116 -5.99 6.86 -26.91
N ALA A 117 -4.87 7.48 -27.31
CA ALA A 117 -3.55 7.11 -26.82
C ALA A 117 -3.47 7.20 -25.28
N GLU A 118 -4.09 8.21 -24.67
CA GLU A 118 -4.17 8.36 -23.21
C GLU A 118 -4.93 7.21 -22.54
N ALA A 119 -6.11 6.83 -23.07
CA ALA A 119 -6.87 5.70 -22.53
C ALA A 119 -6.09 4.37 -22.63
N MET A 120 -5.42 4.13 -23.76
CA MET A 120 -4.60 2.93 -23.94
C MET A 120 -3.38 2.94 -23.02
N PHE A 121 -2.74 4.09 -22.84
CA PHE A 121 -1.62 4.25 -21.92
C PHE A 121 -2.01 3.93 -20.48
N VAL A 122 -3.12 4.50 -19.97
CA VAL A 122 -3.56 4.27 -18.59
C VAL A 122 -3.98 2.80 -18.38
N ASN A 123 -4.61 2.15 -19.36
CA ASN A 123 -4.89 0.72 -19.29
C ASN A 123 -3.62 -0.12 -19.18
N VAL A 124 -2.59 0.19 -19.99
CA VAL A 124 -1.29 -0.49 -19.91
C VAL A 124 -0.61 -0.21 -18.57
N LEU A 125 -0.72 1.00 -18.03
CA LEU A 125 -0.22 1.35 -16.71
C LEU A 125 -0.89 0.52 -15.60
N GLY A 126 -2.21 0.32 -15.66
CA GLY A 126 -2.93 -0.58 -14.74
C GLY A 126 -2.39 -2.01 -14.81
N LEU A 127 -2.19 -2.55 -16.02
CA LEU A 127 -1.55 -3.87 -16.18
C LEU A 127 -0.16 -3.94 -15.55
N ILE A 128 0.67 -2.90 -15.73
CA ILE A 128 2.00 -2.81 -15.12
C ILE A 128 1.90 -2.79 -13.59
N VAL A 129 0.97 -2.03 -13.02
CA VAL A 129 0.74 -1.96 -11.57
C VAL A 129 0.34 -3.33 -11.01
N VAL A 130 -0.58 -4.05 -11.67
CA VAL A 130 -0.98 -5.40 -11.28
C VAL A 130 0.20 -6.38 -11.35
N LEU A 131 0.98 -6.38 -12.44
CA LEU A 131 2.12 -7.28 -12.60
C LEU A 131 3.23 -7.00 -11.59
N LEU A 132 3.53 -5.72 -11.35
CA LEU A 132 4.48 -5.32 -10.31
C LEU A 132 3.97 -5.77 -8.93
N GLY A 133 2.69 -5.52 -8.63
CA GLY A 133 2.05 -5.95 -7.38
C GLY A 133 2.15 -7.45 -7.15
N ALA A 134 1.82 -8.25 -8.16
CA ALA A 134 1.95 -9.70 -8.11
C ALA A 134 3.40 -10.16 -7.86
N SER A 135 4.38 -9.51 -8.50
CA SER A 135 5.80 -9.84 -8.31
C SER A 135 6.28 -9.54 -6.88
N VAL A 136 5.82 -8.44 -6.27
CA VAL A 136 6.14 -8.07 -4.89
C VAL A 136 5.52 -9.07 -3.90
N VAL A 137 4.24 -9.43 -4.09
CA VAL A 137 3.59 -10.44 -3.25
C VAL A 137 4.31 -11.78 -3.37
N PHE A 138 4.64 -12.21 -4.59
CA PHE A 138 5.38 -13.44 -4.83
C PHE A 138 6.74 -13.43 -4.11
N ALA A 139 7.51 -12.36 -4.27
CA ALA A 139 8.81 -12.21 -3.59
C ALA A 139 8.69 -12.18 -2.05
N ALA A 140 7.58 -11.66 -1.51
CA ALA A 140 7.35 -11.57 -0.07
C ALA A 140 6.93 -12.92 0.57
N VAL A 141 6.31 -13.82 -0.20
CA VAL A 141 5.81 -15.12 0.31
C VAL A 141 6.74 -16.29 0.04
N ILE A 142 7.68 -16.18 -0.91
CA ILE A 142 8.65 -17.24 -1.18
C ILE A 142 9.51 -17.49 0.06
N PRO A 143 9.59 -18.73 0.56
CA PRO A 143 10.53 -19.09 1.61
C PRO A 143 11.95 -18.87 1.12
N VAL A 144 12.74 -18.06 1.82
CA VAL A 144 14.19 -18.02 1.61
C VAL A 144 14.75 -19.36 2.11
N PRO A 145 15.45 -20.15 1.27
CA PRO A 145 16.12 -21.36 1.73
C PRO A 145 17.01 -21.02 2.92
N GLN A 146 16.83 -21.70 4.04
CA GLN A 146 17.76 -21.58 5.15
C GLN A 146 19.11 -22.08 4.63
N ALA A 147 20.11 -21.21 4.59
CA ALA A 147 21.48 -21.68 4.48
C ALA A 147 21.72 -22.59 5.70
N SER A 148 21.81 -23.89 5.45
CA SER A 148 22.22 -24.86 6.45
C SER A 148 23.66 -24.56 6.83
N GLY A 149 23.87 -24.02 8.03
CA GLY A 149 25.20 -23.76 8.57
C GLY A 149 25.28 -22.43 9.30
N ASP A 150 24.88 -22.41 10.56
CA ASP A 150 25.84 -22.18 11.65
C ASP A 150 25.15 -22.48 12.98
N ASP A 151 25.69 -23.50 13.63
CA ASP A 151 25.39 -23.98 14.96
C ASP A 151 25.68 -22.85 15.97
N TYR A 152 24.64 -22.11 16.37
CA TYR A 152 24.76 -21.08 17.39
C TYR A 152 24.77 -21.75 18.75
N THR A 153 25.97 -22.06 19.24
CA THR A 153 26.19 -22.38 20.66
C THR A 153 25.90 -21.11 21.49
N PRO A 154 24.96 -21.14 22.44
CA PRO A 154 24.74 -20.01 23.33
C PRO A 154 25.88 -19.98 24.34
N ILE A 155 26.71 -18.93 24.26
CA ILE A 155 27.60 -18.56 25.37
C ILE A 155 26.75 -17.90 26.46
N GLU A 156 26.96 -18.41 27.68
CA GLU A 156 26.35 -18.02 28.96
C GLU A 156 26.40 -16.52 29.25
#